data_AF-A0A7S1TW73-F1
#
_entry.id   AF-A0A7S1TW73-F1
#
_cell.length_a   1.000
_cell.length_b   1.000
_cell.length_c   1.000
_cell.angle_alpha   90.00
_cell.angle_beta   90.00
_cell.angle_gamma   90.00
#
_symmetry.space_group_name_H-M   'P 1'
#
loop_
_entity.id
_entity.type
_entity.pdbx_description
1 polymer ?
#
loop_
_entity_poly.entity_id
_entity_poly.type
_entity_poly.pdbx_seq_one_letter_code
_entity_poly.pdbx_strand_id
1 'polypeptide(L)'
;MSGQTALENAWTFWYHRKSKGGAESYEDSIKSIATFDTVEEFWQIYNHLRRPDEVTVGTDYHLFRAGVKPTWEDEHNRAGGKWIVRLKKGLVSRYWEELLIAMIGEQLSDSASDICGAVVSVRYSEDSISIWNRSSRSDAVNARIKQMARKFLRLPSFVKLEYKPHEDSIIDNQREEWRRSHDDGHGGDNKATPTGDGGDGTGWMKSSTSRRSVDRSNSGSINFRRDRRESGDGDSRSGTRPSYGSSTG
;
A
#
# COMPACT_ATOMS: atom_id res chain seq x y z
N MET A 1 14.46 -36.60 7.53
CA MET A 1 14.25 -35.57 6.51
C MET A 1 13.07 -34.73 6.97
N SER A 2 13.25 -33.46 7.32
CA SER A 2 12.12 -32.60 7.62
C SER A 2 11.37 -32.35 6.31
N GLY A 3 10.13 -32.82 6.20
CA GLY A 3 9.30 -32.53 5.04
C GLY A 3 8.99 -31.04 5.01
N GLN A 4 9.25 -30.39 3.87
CA GLN A 4 8.78 -29.03 3.63
C GLN A 4 7.25 -29.02 3.48
N THR A 5 6.64 -27.90 3.82
CA THR A 5 5.20 -27.69 3.71
C THR A 5 4.90 -26.99 2.38
N ALA A 6 4.32 -27.74 1.44
CA ALA A 6 3.94 -27.21 0.13
C ALA A 6 2.82 -26.16 0.23
N LEU A 7 2.91 -25.12 -0.59
CA LEU A 7 1.85 -24.14 -0.80
C LEU A 7 0.94 -24.60 -1.94
N GLU A 8 -0.30 -24.10 -1.95
CA GLU A 8 -1.25 -24.37 -3.05
C GLU A 8 -0.73 -23.86 -4.41
N ASN A 9 0.06 -22.79 -4.39
CA ASN A 9 0.62 -22.18 -5.58
C ASN A 9 2.03 -21.66 -5.31
N ALA A 10 2.84 -21.66 -6.36
CA ALA A 10 4.12 -20.96 -6.36
C ALA A 10 3.94 -19.44 -6.44
N TRP A 11 4.85 -18.71 -5.82
CA TRP A 11 4.86 -17.25 -5.78
C TRP A 11 6.25 -16.70 -6.09
N THR A 12 6.31 -15.49 -6.62
CA THR A 12 7.54 -14.78 -6.94
C THR A 12 7.57 -13.44 -6.24
N PHE A 13 8.65 -13.18 -5.48
CA PHE A 13 8.96 -11.85 -4.98
C PHE A 13 9.59 -11.00 -6.08
N TRP A 14 9.19 -9.74 -6.16
CA TRP A 14 9.78 -8.75 -7.05
C TRP A 14 10.11 -7.46 -6.30
N TYR A 15 11.03 -6.70 -6.88
CA TYR A 15 11.51 -5.43 -6.38
C TYR A 15 11.48 -4.39 -7.49
N HIS A 16 11.00 -3.20 -7.15
CA HIS A 16 11.12 -2.03 -8.01
C HIS A 16 11.55 -0.84 -7.17
N ARG A 17 12.42 0.00 -7.75
CA ARG A 17 12.79 1.28 -7.16
C ARG A 17 12.80 2.33 -8.24
N LYS A 18 12.04 3.39 -8.03
CA LYS A 18 12.04 4.55 -8.94
C LYS A 18 13.45 5.15 -8.98
N SER A 19 14.07 5.13 -10.15
CA SER A 19 15.33 5.84 -10.41
C SER A 19 15.10 7.35 -10.35
N LYS A 20 16.08 8.11 -9.86
CA LYS A 20 16.03 9.58 -9.80
C LYS A 20 16.42 10.25 -11.13
N GLY A 21 16.80 9.53 -12.18
CA GLY A 21 17.39 10.19 -13.35
C GLY A 21 17.53 9.38 -14.66
N GLY A 22 16.52 8.65 -15.11
CA GLY A 22 16.59 8.04 -16.45
C GLY A 22 15.33 7.33 -16.91
N ALA A 23 15.15 7.31 -18.24
CA ALA A 23 14.04 6.78 -19.01
C ALA A 23 14.03 5.24 -19.14
N GLU A 24 14.29 4.51 -18.04
CA GLU A 24 13.99 3.07 -18.03
C GLU A 24 12.47 2.91 -17.97
N SER A 25 11.93 2.02 -18.81
CA SER A 25 10.53 1.67 -18.76
C SER A 25 10.21 1.03 -17.40
N TYR A 26 8.99 1.21 -16.89
CA TYR A 26 8.58 0.61 -15.62
C TYR A 26 8.77 -0.92 -15.63
N GLU A 27 8.50 -1.57 -16.76
CA GLU A 27 8.70 -3.01 -16.92
C GLU A 27 10.16 -3.42 -16.74
N ASP A 28 11.11 -2.69 -17.33
CA ASP A 28 12.54 -2.99 -17.21
C ASP A 28 13.09 -2.74 -15.79
N SER A 29 12.44 -1.83 -15.06
CA SER A 29 12.84 -1.45 -13.70
C SER A 29 12.36 -2.42 -12.60
N ILE A 30 11.43 -3.33 -12.94
CA ILE A 30 10.96 -4.39 -12.03
C ILE A 30 11.88 -5.61 -12.15
N LYS A 31 12.42 -6.05 -11.02
CA LYS A 31 13.35 -7.19 -10.95
C LYS A 31 12.77 -8.31 -10.09
N SER A 32 12.77 -9.54 -10.60
CA SER A 32 12.45 -10.71 -9.78
C SER A 32 13.56 -10.95 -8.76
N ILE A 33 13.18 -11.35 -7.56
CA ILE A 33 14.11 -11.71 -6.48
C ILE A 33 14.24 -13.23 -6.43
N ALA A 34 13.14 -13.93 -6.21
CA ALA A 34 13.10 -15.38 -6.07
C ALA A 34 11.66 -15.90 -6.24
N THR A 35 11.55 -17.15 -6.70
CA THR A 35 10.30 -17.93 -6.74
C THR A 35 10.36 -19.04 -5.71
N PHE A 36 9.26 -19.32 -5.04
CA PHE A 36 9.13 -20.36 -4.03
C PHE A 36 7.77 -21.04 -4.12
N ASP A 37 7.67 -22.28 -3.64
CA ASP A 37 6.42 -23.05 -3.58
C ASP A 37 6.22 -23.77 -2.23
N THR A 38 7.09 -23.50 -1.24
CA THR A 38 6.97 -24.00 0.12
C THR A 38 6.95 -22.89 1.17
N VAL A 39 6.38 -23.18 2.35
CA VAL A 39 6.35 -22.26 3.50
C VAL A 39 7.77 -21.96 3.99
N GLU A 40 8.65 -22.95 3.98
CA GLU A 40 10.03 -22.82 4.45
C GLU A 40 10.84 -21.90 3.54
N GLU A 41 10.71 -22.04 2.21
CA GLU A 41 11.35 -21.15 1.25
C GLU A 41 10.81 -19.72 1.33
N PHE A 42 9.50 -19.54 1.55
CA PHE A 42 8.92 -18.23 1.83
C PHE A 42 9.66 -17.54 2.97
N TRP A 43 9.80 -18.20 4.12
CA TRP A 43 10.48 -17.63 5.28
C TRP A 43 11.98 -17.47 5.05
N GLN A 44 12.61 -18.39 4.32
CA GLN A 44 14.02 -18.27 3.94
C GLN A 44 14.27 -17.00 3.13
N ILE A 45 13.41 -16.69 2.16
CA ILE A 45 13.54 -15.47 1.36
C ILE A 45 13.17 -14.24 2.21
N TYR A 46 11.99 -14.26 2.82
CA TYR A 46 11.41 -13.09 3.50
C TYR A 46 12.28 -12.60 4.65
N ASN A 47 12.89 -13.50 5.44
CA ASN A 47 13.76 -13.14 6.56
C ASN A 47 15.06 -12.45 6.13
N HIS A 48 15.46 -12.55 4.86
CA HIS A 48 16.62 -11.86 4.30
C HIS A 48 16.27 -10.59 3.52
N LEU A 49 14.97 -10.29 3.36
CA LEU A 49 14.53 -9.01 2.80
C LEU A 49 14.59 -7.91 3.87
N ARG A 50 14.98 -6.71 3.44
CA ARG A 50 14.83 -5.50 4.27
C ARG A 50 13.35 -5.23 4.48
N ARG A 51 12.96 -4.86 5.70
CA ARG A 51 11.56 -4.57 6.01
C ARG A 51 11.09 -3.32 5.24
N PRO A 52 9.81 -3.20 4.85
CA PRO A 52 9.31 -2.05 4.12
C PRO A 52 9.56 -0.67 4.77
N ASP A 53 9.62 -0.58 6.10
CA ASP A 53 9.96 0.64 6.83
C ASP A 53 11.47 0.96 6.87
N GLU A 54 12.32 0.03 6.44
CA GLU A 54 13.78 0.16 6.43
C GLU A 54 14.37 0.41 5.04
N VAL A 55 13.55 0.33 3.98
CA VAL A 55 13.98 0.57 2.60
C VAL A 55 13.85 2.04 2.22
N THR A 56 14.49 2.42 1.11
CA THR A 56 14.46 3.81 0.63
C THR A 56 13.06 4.17 0.12
N VAL A 57 12.61 5.40 0.40
CA VAL A 57 11.40 5.99 -0.20
C VAL A 57 11.44 5.88 -1.72
N GLY A 58 10.31 5.48 -2.32
CA GLY A 58 10.20 5.17 -3.75
C GLY A 58 10.48 3.71 -4.10
N THR A 59 10.63 2.85 -3.09
CA THR A 59 10.72 1.39 -3.24
C THR A 59 9.34 0.76 -3.24
N ASP A 60 9.17 -0.25 -4.09
CA ASP A 60 8.05 -1.17 -4.10
C ASP A 60 8.56 -2.62 -3.95
N TYR A 61 7.91 -3.40 -3.08
CA TYR A 61 8.03 -4.86 -3.10
C TYR A 61 6.72 -5.46 -3.59
N HIS A 62 6.83 -6.55 -4.35
CA HIS A 62 5.70 -7.25 -4.91
C HIS A 62 5.78 -8.74 -4.56
N LEU A 63 4.65 -9.36 -4.29
CA LEU A 63 4.51 -10.81 -4.26
C LEU A 63 3.40 -11.19 -5.22
N PHE A 64 3.73 -11.88 -6.31
CA PHE A 64 2.76 -12.27 -7.35
C PHE A 64 2.82 -13.77 -7.58
N ARG A 65 1.72 -14.34 -8.07
CA ARG A 65 1.68 -15.74 -8.53
C ARG A 65 2.85 -15.99 -9.49
N ALA A 66 3.48 -17.16 -9.38
CA ALA A 66 4.54 -17.52 -10.31
C ALA A 66 4.03 -17.45 -11.76
N GLY A 67 4.81 -16.80 -12.64
CA GLY A 67 4.43 -16.56 -14.03
C GLY A 67 3.54 -15.34 -14.28
N VAL A 68 3.08 -14.65 -13.23
CA VAL A 68 2.36 -13.37 -13.35
C VAL A 68 3.32 -12.22 -13.04
N LYS A 69 3.58 -11.36 -14.02
CA LYS A 69 4.39 -10.15 -13.80
C LYS A 69 3.57 -9.10 -13.03
N PRO A 70 4.18 -8.30 -12.13
CA PRO A 70 3.50 -7.24 -11.41
C PRO A 70 3.32 -5.96 -12.26
N THR A 71 2.88 -6.15 -13.50
CA THR A 71 2.67 -5.10 -14.51
C THR A 71 1.23 -5.17 -14.99
N TRP A 72 0.68 -4.03 -15.44
CA TRP A 72 -0.72 -4.00 -15.89
C TRP A 72 -0.89 -4.61 -17.28
N GLU A 73 0.20 -4.69 -18.04
CA GLU A 73 0.29 -5.28 -19.38
C GLU A 73 0.14 -6.81 -19.35
N ASP A 74 0.47 -7.44 -18.22
CA ASP A 74 0.29 -8.88 -18.01
C ASP A 74 -1.18 -9.26 -18.22
N GLU A 75 -1.40 -10.36 -18.92
CA GLU A 75 -2.73 -10.85 -19.25
C GLU A 75 -3.63 -11.07 -18.03
N HIS A 76 -3.03 -11.45 -16.91
CA HIS A 76 -3.73 -11.69 -15.65
C HIS A 76 -4.16 -10.41 -14.97
N ASN A 77 -3.49 -9.28 -15.26
CA ASN A 77 -3.74 -8.01 -14.59
C ASN A 77 -4.53 -7.04 -15.44
N ARG A 78 -4.44 -7.08 -16.78
CA ARG A 78 -5.01 -6.03 -17.66
C ARG A 78 -6.49 -5.72 -17.44
N ALA A 79 -7.32 -6.75 -17.21
CA ALA A 79 -8.75 -6.59 -16.96
C ALA A 79 -9.09 -6.40 -15.46
N GLY A 80 -8.08 -6.42 -14.62
CA GLY A 80 -8.15 -6.45 -13.17
C GLY A 80 -8.23 -5.08 -12.52
N GLY A 81 -7.96 -5.09 -11.22
CA GLY A 81 -7.78 -3.90 -10.43
C GLY A 81 -7.06 -4.20 -9.13
N LYS A 82 -7.01 -3.19 -8.27
CA LYS A 82 -6.36 -3.28 -6.97
C LYS A 82 -7.19 -2.68 -5.86
N TRP A 83 -7.27 -3.39 -4.74
CA TRP A 83 -7.66 -2.83 -3.45
C TRP A 83 -6.46 -2.17 -2.80
N ILE A 84 -6.61 -0.94 -2.31
CA ILE A 84 -5.53 -0.14 -1.72
C ILE A 84 -5.88 0.21 -0.28
N VAL A 85 -4.93 0.00 0.62
CA VAL A 85 -4.96 0.50 2.00
C VAL A 85 -3.80 1.47 2.17
N ARG A 86 -4.12 2.72 2.53
CA ARG A 86 -3.14 3.76 2.87
C ARG A 86 -2.84 3.68 4.36
N LEU A 87 -1.55 3.67 4.69
CA LEU A 87 -1.02 3.43 6.01
C LEU A 87 -0.10 4.57 6.43
N LYS A 88 -0.25 5.00 7.67
CA LYS A 88 0.74 5.88 8.28
C LYS A 88 2.11 5.21 8.39
N LYS A 89 3.14 6.05 8.42
CA LYS A 89 4.51 5.63 8.70
C LYS A 89 4.62 4.79 9.97
N GLY A 90 5.48 3.79 9.91
CA GLY A 90 5.74 2.84 11.01
C GLY A 90 4.74 1.69 11.12
N LEU A 91 3.71 1.61 10.28
CA LEU A 91 2.73 0.51 10.29
C LEU A 91 2.96 -0.51 9.17
N VAL A 92 3.59 -0.09 8.08
CA VAL A 92 3.59 -0.83 6.81
C VAL A 92 4.20 -2.22 6.90
N SER A 93 5.30 -2.41 7.63
CA SER A 93 5.99 -3.70 7.71
C SER A 93 5.13 -4.79 8.33
N ARG A 94 4.38 -4.46 9.38
CA ARG A 94 3.44 -5.39 10.02
C ARG A 94 2.32 -5.77 9.06
N TYR A 95 1.67 -4.79 8.44
CA TYR A 95 0.55 -5.04 7.53
C TYR A 95 0.98 -5.76 6.25
N TRP A 96 2.20 -5.52 5.79
CA TRP A 96 2.79 -6.25 4.68
C TRP A 96 3.03 -7.72 5.03
N GLU A 97 3.61 -8.02 6.20
CA GLU A 97 3.80 -9.41 6.66
C GLU A 97 2.46 -10.14 6.83
N GLU A 98 1.49 -9.52 7.51
CA GLU A 98 0.14 -10.09 7.68
C GLU A 98 -0.53 -10.36 6.32
N LEU A 99 -0.34 -9.47 5.34
CA LEU A 99 -0.87 -9.66 3.99
C LEU A 99 -0.18 -10.83 3.28
N LEU A 100 1.15 -10.90 3.30
CA LEU A 100 1.91 -11.97 2.65
C LEU A 100 1.49 -13.36 3.18
N ILE A 101 1.35 -13.50 4.50
CA ILE A 101 0.91 -14.74 5.12
C ILE A 101 -0.51 -15.10 4.68
N ALA A 102 -1.42 -14.11 4.62
CA ALA A 102 -2.78 -14.34 4.12
C ALA A 102 -2.82 -14.71 2.63
N MET A 103 -1.90 -14.19 1.82
CA MET A 103 -1.77 -14.50 0.40
C MET A 103 -1.31 -15.95 0.20
N ILE A 104 -0.17 -16.33 0.77
CA ILE A 104 0.38 -17.69 0.59
C ILE A 104 -0.49 -18.76 1.26
N GLY A 105 -1.25 -18.39 2.29
CA GLY A 105 -2.24 -19.25 2.93
C GLY A 105 -3.60 -19.31 2.25
N GLU A 106 -3.78 -18.69 1.07
CA GLU A 106 -5.02 -18.69 0.29
C GLU A 106 -6.26 -18.16 1.05
N GLN A 107 -6.07 -17.11 1.86
CA GLN A 107 -7.10 -16.62 2.79
C GLN A 107 -7.93 -15.43 2.25
N LEU A 108 -7.67 -14.95 1.03
CA LEU A 108 -8.24 -13.68 0.56
C LEU A 108 -9.40 -13.81 -0.44
N SER A 109 -9.59 -14.97 -1.05
CA SER A 109 -10.66 -15.24 -2.00
C SER A 109 -11.12 -16.69 -1.86
N ASP A 110 -12.30 -17.00 -2.40
CA ASP A 110 -12.81 -18.37 -2.41
C ASP A 110 -12.23 -19.19 -3.58
N SER A 111 -11.66 -18.51 -4.59
CA SER A 111 -10.91 -19.11 -5.69
C SER A 111 -9.46 -18.62 -5.67
N ALA A 112 -8.51 -19.57 -5.74
CA ALA A 112 -7.08 -19.26 -5.83
C ALA A 112 -6.72 -18.44 -7.08
N SER A 113 -7.55 -18.50 -8.13
CA SER A 113 -7.28 -17.83 -9.41
C SER A 113 -7.70 -16.36 -9.48
N ASP A 114 -8.41 -15.87 -8.45
CA ASP A 114 -8.91 -14.49 -8.40
C ASP A 114 -7.80 -13.49 -8.07
N ILE A 115 -6.85 -13.88 -7.21
CA ILE A 115 -5.76 -13.04 -6.73
C ILE A 115 -4.54 -13.20 -7.63
N CYS A 116 -4.03 -12.07 -8.13
CA CYS A 116 -2.81 -12.03 -8.93
C CYS A 116 -1.57 -11.83 -8.05
N GLY A 117 -1.68 -10.92 -7.07
CA GLY A 117 -0.54 -10.55 -6.24
C GLY A 117 -0.83 -9.42 -5.27
N ALA A 118 0.21 -8.99 -4.57
CA ALA A 118 0.17 -7.88 -3.64
C ALA A 118 1.40 -6.98 -3.83
N VAL A 119 1.23 -5.69 -3.53
CA VAL A 119 2.30 -4.69 -3.61
C VAL A 119 2.33 -3.88 -2.32
N VAL A 120 3.51 -3.68 -1.77
CA VAL A 120 3.78 -2.63 -0.79
C VAL A 120 4.56 -1.51 -1.44
N SER A 121 4.11 -0.27 -1.22
CA SER A 121 4.72 0.93 -1.77
C SER A 121 5.13 1.88 -0.67
N VAL A 122 6.43 2.14 -0.60
CA VAL A 122 7.03 3.04 0.40
C VAL A 122 7.13 4.44 -0.20
N ARG A 123 6.41 5.42 0.36
CA ARG A 123 6.39 6.81 -0.16
C ARG A 123 6.78 7.80 0.92
N TYR A 124 6.78 9.10 0.63
CA TYR A 124 7.24 10.11 1.58
C TYR A 124 6.21 10.36 2.69
N SER A 125 4.96 10.64 2.32
CA SER A 125 3.88 11.01 3.24
C SER A 125 3.28 9.81 3.98
N GLU A 126 2.87 8.80 3.23
CA GLU A 126 2.21 7.59 3.71
C GLU A 126 2.65 6.40 2.88
N ASP A 127 2.62 5.21 3.47
CA ASP A 127 2.87 3.98 2.75
C ASP A 127 1.55 3.37 2.31
N SER A 128 1.58 2.42 1.39
CA SER A 128 0.39 1.68 1.02
C SER A 128 0.68 0.22 0.78
N ILE A 129 -0.29 -0.63 1.13
CA ILE A 129 -0.37 -1.99 0.62
C ILE A 129 -1.52 -2.09 -0.37
N SER A 130 -1.37 -2.94 -1.38
CA SER A 130 -2.42 -3.21 -2.34
C SER A 130 -2.51 -4.68 -2.71
N ILE A 131 -3.72 -5.12 -3.03
CA ILE A 131 -4.05 -6.49 -3.44
C ILE A 131 -4.58 -6.40 -4.86
N TRP A 132 -3.94 -7.10 -5.79
CA TRP A 132 -4.28 -7.12 -7.21
C TRP A 132 -5.07 -8.38 -7.53
N ASN A 133 -6.14 -8.22 -8.32
CA ASN A 133 -7.02 -9.31 -8.70
C ASN A 133 -7.36 -9.25 -10.19
N ARG A 134 -7.75 -10.41 -10.74
CA ARG A 134 -7.83 -10.66 -12.18
C ARG A 134 -8.93 -9.90 -12.92
N SER A 135 -9.97 -9.46 -12.21
CA SER A 135 -11.15 -8.86 -12.82
C SER A 135 -11.73 -7.71 -12.01
N SER A 136 -11.77 -6.53 -12.62
CA SER A 136 -12.49 -5.36 -12.10
C SER A 136 -14.00 -5.46 -12.19
N ARG A 137 -14.53 -6.39 -12.99
CA ARG A 137 -15.96 -6.47 -13.32
C ARG A 137 -16.75 -7.43 -12.43
N SER A 138 -16.06 -8.21 -11.59
CA SER A 138 -16.72 -9.17 -10.70
C SER A 138 -16.97 -8.55 -9.32
N ASP A 139 -18.13 -7.92 -9.14
CA ASP A 139 -18.51 -7.27 -7.88
C ASP A 139 -18.52 -8.26 -6.69
N ALA A 140 -18.97 -9.49 -6.92
CA ALA A 140 -19.00 -10.52 -5.89
C ALA A 140 -17.59 -10.89 -5.41
N VAL A 141 -16.65 -11.13 -6.34
CA VAL A 141 -15.25 -11.42 -6.03
C VAL A 141 -14.59 -10.20 -5.36
N ASN A 142 -14.81 -9.00 -5.89
CA ASN A 142 -14.25 -7.77 -5.32
C ASN A 142 -14.76 -7.51 -3.90
N ALA A 143 -16.05 -7.71 -3.64
CA ALA A 143 -16.64 -7.60 -2.30
C ALA A 143 -16.07 -8.65 -1.35
N ARG A 144 -15.87 -9.88 -1.82
CA ARG A 144 -15.28 -10.97 -1.04
C ARG A 144 -13.84 -10.66 -0.65
N ILE A 145 -13.01 -10.25 -1.61
CA ILE A 145 -11.60 -9.85 -1.37
C ILE A 145 -11.55 -8.72 -0.35
N LYS A 146 -12.38 -7.69 -0.51
CA LYS A 146 -12.46 -6.58 0.45
C LYS A 146 -12.81 -7.05 1.86
N GLN A 147 -13.79 -7.94 1.99
CA GLN A 147 -14.24 -8.49 3.27
C GLN A 147 -13.10 -9.29 3.94
N MET A 148 -12.44 -10.16 3.18
CA MET A 148 -11.38 -11.02 3.70
C MET A 148 -10.12 -10.22 4.04
N ALA A 149 -9.70 -9.29 3.19
CA ALA A 149 -8.61 -8.37 3.48
C ALA A 149 -8.86 -7.59 4.78
N ARG A 150 -10.07 -7.05 4.98
CA ARG A 150 -10.43 -6.37 6.24
C ARG A 150 -10.33 -7.30 7.45
N LYS A 151 -10.81 -8.54 7.32
CA LYS A 151 -10.80 -9.54 8.40
C LYS A 151 -9.38 -9.96 8.79
N PHE A 152 -8.56 -10.40 7.83
CA PHE A 152 -7.23 -10.97 8.11
C PHE A 152 -6.22 -9.92 8.52
N LEU A 153 -6.27 -8.73 7.92
CA LEU A 153 -5.45 -7.59 8.33
C LEU A 153 -6.01 -6.89 9.57
N ARG A 154 -7.14 -7.35 10.13
CA ARG A 154 -7.78 -6.77 11.32
C ARG A 154 -7.98 -5.25 11.19
N LEU A 155 -8.38 -4.81 10.00
CA LEU A 155 -8.47 -3.38 9.69
C LEU A 155 -9.65 -2.75 10.43
N PRO A 156 -9.41 -1.69 11.21
CA PRO A 156 -10.50 -0.93 11.84
C PRO A 156 -11.53 -0.47 10.81
N SER A 157 -12.79 -0.37 11.22
CA SER A 157 -13.91 0.00 10.33
C SER A 157 -13.71 1.34 9.62
N PHE A 158 -13.03 2.29 10.27
CA PHE A 158 -12.72 3.60 9.70
C PHE A 158 -11.64 3.57 8.60
N VAL A 159 -10.82 2.51 8.53
CA VAL A 159 -9.80 2.39 7.48
C VAL A 159 -10.50 2.08 6.15
N LYS A 160 -10.27 2.96 5.17
CA LYS A 160 -10.83 2.81 3.82
C LYS A 160 -10.01 1.78 3.03
N LEU A 161 -10.73 0.83 2.41
CA LEU A 161 -10.21 0.05 1.30
C LEU A 161 -10.78 0.67 0.03
N GLU A 162 -9.91 1.18 -0.83
CA GLU A 162 -10.27 1.80 -2.10
C GLU A 162 -9.98 0.84 -3.25
N TYR A 163 -10.96 0.60 -4.12
CA TYR A 163 -10.74 -0.18 -5.32
C TYR A 163 -10.42 0.74 -6.49
N LYS A 164 -9.42 0.38 -7.28
CA LYS A 164 -9.07 1.05 -8.53
C LYS A 164 -8.86 0.02 -9.64
N PRO A 165 -9.65 0.04 -10.72
CA PRO A 165 -9.31 -0.68 -11.94
C PRO A 165 -7.93 -0.27 -12.47
N HIS A 166 -7.23 -1.19 -13.13
CA HIS A 166 -5.92 -0.89 -13.70
C HIS A 166 -6.01 0.13 -14.85
N GLU A 167 -7.03 0.03 -15.70
CA GLU A 167 -7.30 0.97 -16.80
C GLU A 167 -7.40 2.43 -16.29
N ASP A 168 -8.14 2.66 -15.21
CA ASP A 168 -8.29 4.00 -14.60
C ASP A 168 -6.98 4.52 -13.99
N SER A 169 -6.19 3.62 -13.40
CA SER A 169 -4.92 3.97 -12.75
C SER A 169 -3.86 4.47 -13.74
N ILE A 170 -3.89 3.97 -14.99
CA ILE A 170 -2.99 4.41 -16.07
C ILE A 170 -3.32 5.86 -16.46
N ILE A 171 -4.61 6.16 -16.61
CA ILE A 171 -5.08 7.51 -16.96
C ILE A 171 -4.70 8.52 -15.87
N ASP A 172 -4.86 8.15 -14.59
CA ASP A 172 -4.45 9.00 -13.47
C ASP A 172 -2.94 9.27 -13.48
N ASN A 173 -2.10 8.23 -13.65
CA ASN A 173 -0.64 8.40 -13.67
C ASN A 173 -0.17 9.27 -14.85
N GLN A 174 -0.73 9.07 -16.05
CA GLN A 174 -0.45 9.91 -17.22
C GLN A 174 -0.86 11.37 -16.99
N ARG A 175 -2.00 11.61 -16.34
CA ARG A 175 -2.46 12.96 -15.99
C ARG A 175 -1.56 13.64 -14.96
N GLU A 176 -1.06 12.90 -13.97
CA GLU A 176 -0.10 13.41 -12.98
C GLU A 176 1.26 13.74 -13.61
N GLU A 177 1.76 12.89 -14.51
CA GLU A 177 2.98 13.14 -15.28
C GLU A 177 2.85 14.36 -16.20
N TRP A 178 1.71 14.50 -16.88
CA TRP A 178 1.41 15.66 -17.72
C TRP A 178 1.37 16.95 -16.91
N ARG A 179 0.70 16.94 -15.74
CA ARG A 179 0.69 18.06 -14.79
C ARG A 179 2.09 18.43 -14.34
N ARG A 180 2.89 17.45 -13.91
CA ARG A 180 4.26 17.69 -13.42
C ARG A 180 5.16 18.30 -14.50
N SER A 181 4.96 17.92 -15.76
CA SER A 181 5.74 18.46 -16.88
C SER A 181 5.33 19.88 -17.30
N HIS A 182 4.11 20.32 -16.97
CA HIS A 182 3.57 21.63 -17.38
C HIS A 182 3.54 22.67 -16.24
N ASP A 183 3.74 22.26 -14.98
CA ASP A 183 3.75 23.16 -13.81
C ASP A 183 5.14 23.79 -13.55
N ASP A 184 6.20 23.34 -14.25
CA ASP A 184 7.56 23.89 -14.18
C ASP A 184 7.71 25.25 -14.91
N GLY A 185 6.61 25.92 -15.28
CA GLY A 185 6.59 27.02 -16.26
C GLY A 185 6.23 28.43 -15.78
N HIS A 186 5.72 28.67 -14.57
CA HIS A 186 5.29 30.03 -14.15
C HIS A 186 5.73 30.40 -12.74
N GLY A 187 7.02 30.72 -12.60
CA GLY A 187 7.63 31.26 -11.38
C GLY A 187 8.69 32.32 -11.69
N GLY A 188 8.27 33.44 -12.27
CA GLY A 188 9.07 34.64 -12.59
C GLY A 188 8.30 35.42 -13.66
N ASP A 189 7.75 36.60 -13.40
CA ASP A 189 8.51 37.81 -13.11
C ASP A 189 7.74 38.78 -12.21
N ASN A 190 8.45 39.29 -11.20
CA ASN A 190 8.10 40.53 -10.49
C ASN A 190 9.10 41.61 -10.92
N LYS A 191 8.72 42.48 -11.86
CA LYS A 191 9.12 43.90 -11.95
C LYS A 191 8.58 44.55 -13.22
N ALA A 192 7.64 45.48 -13.07
CA ALA A 192 7.76 46.88 -13.50
C ALA A 192 6.38 47.54 -13.44
N THR A 193 6.19 48.46 -12.50
CA THR A 193 5.20 49.53 -12.60
C THR A 193 5.71 50.58 -13.57
N PRO A 194 4.90 51.02 -14.55
CA PRO A 194 4.99 52.39 -15.06
C PRO A 194 3.73 53.17 -14.68
N THR A 195 3.97 54.33 -14.10
CA THR A 195 3.05 55.46 -13.99
C THR A 195 2.58 55.92 -15.38
N GLY A 196 1.31 56.29 -15.53
CA GLY A 196 0.84 57.00 -16.72
C GLY A 196 -0.69 57.05 -16.85
N ASP A 197 -1.20 58.28 -16.91
CA ASP A 197 -2.59 58.72 -16.82
C ASP A 197 -3.31 58.71 -18.20
N GLY A 198 -4.66 58.66 -18.19
CA GLY A 198 -5.53 59.17 -19.26
C GLY A 198 -6.29 58.18 -20.17
N GLY A 199 -7.63 58.23 -20.10
CA GLY A 199 -8.49 58.39 -21.29
C GLY A 199 -9.26 57.19 -21.86
N ASP A 200 -10.57 57.18 -21.57
CA ASP A 200 -11.72 56.90 -22.45
C ASP A 200 -11.98 55.50 -23.08
N GLY A 201 -13.06 54.88 -22.58
CA GLY A 201 -14.22 54.50 -23.39
C GLY A 201 -14.13 53.29 -24.32
N THR A 202 -14.71 52.16 -23.92
CA THR A 202 -15.84 51.45 -24.59
C THR A 202 -16.04 50.07 -23.97
N GLY A 203 -17.31 49.70 -23.75
CA GLY A 203 -17.70 48.59 -22.89
C GLY A 203 -17.66 47.21 -23.54
N TRP A 204 -17.50 46.20 -22.68
CA TRP A 204 -17.93 44.82 -22.91
C TRP A 204 -18.48 44.22 -21.61
N MET A 205 -19.67 43.62 -21.73
CA MET A 205 -20.45 42.97 -20.68
C MET A 205 -19.64 41.94 -19.89
N LYS A 206 -19.68 42.01 -18.55
CA LYS A 206 -19.30 40.89 -17.67
C LYS A 206 -20.58 40.16 -17.24
N SER A 207 -20.81 38.99 -17.82
CA SER A 207 -21.78 38.02 -17.31
C SER A 207 -21.19 37.32 -16.09
N SER A 208 -21.90 37.46 -14.96
CA SER A 208 -21.64 36.78 -13.72
C SER A 208 -21.94 35.29 -13.84
N THR A 209 -20.95 34.43 -13.64
CA THR A 209 -21.18 33.07 -13.15
C THR A 209 -20.26 32.79 -11.98
N SER A 210 -20.86 32.82 -10.80
CA SER A 210 -20.31 32.30 -9.56
C SER A 210 -19.92 30.84 -9.76
N ARG A 211 -18.63 30.52 -9.69
CA ARG A 211 -18.15 29.17 -9.46
C ARG A 211 -17.63 29.09 -8.03
N ARG A 212 -18.38 28.37 -7.21
CA ARG A 212 -18.02 28.01 -5.84
C ARG A 212 -16.66 27.31 -5.83
N SER A 213 -15.71 27.87 -5.09
CA SER A 213 -14.57 27.13 -4.56
C SER A 213 -15.11 26.01 -3.67
N VAL A 214 -14.79 24.76 -4.01
CA VAL A 214 -14.97 23.64 -3.09
C VAL A 214 -13.62 23.46 -2.41
N ASP A 215 -13.50 24.01 -1.21
CA ASP A 215 -12.38 23.75 -0.31
C ASP A 215 -12.28 22.24 -0.07
N ARG A 216 -11.16 21.66 -0.47
CA ARG A 216 -10.79 20.28 -0.12
C ARG A 216 -10.34 20.28 1.34
N SER A 217 -11.19 19.71 2.19
CA SER A 217 -10.89 19.45 3.58
C SER A 217 -9.73 18.46 3.73
N ASN A 218 -8.74 18.94 4.47
CA ASN A 218 -7.63 18.26 5.11
C ASN A 218 -8.01 16.83 5.60
N SER A 219 -7.48 15.79 4.96
CA SER A 219 -7.65 14.42 5.45
C SER A 219 -6.70 14.19 6.63
N GLY A 220 -7.28 14.26 7.84
CA GLY A 220 -6.59 14.14 9.11
C GLY A 220 -5.78 12.84 9.24
N SER A 221 -4.48 13.01 9.42
CA SER A 221 -3.58 11.93 9.81
C SER A 221 -3.78 11.57 11.29
N ILE A 222 -4.43 10.45 11.59
CA ILE A 222 -4.74 9.90 12.94
C ILE A 222 -3.52 9.42 13.74
N ASN A 223 -3.15 10.09 14.84
CA ASN A 223 -2.13 9.63 15.78
C ASN A 223 -2.68 8.54 16.71
N PHE A 224 -1.89 7.48 16.95
CA PHE A 224 -2.09 6.59 18.09
C PHE A 224 -1.15 7.01 19.20
N ARG A 225 -1.70 7.64 20.26
CA ARG A 225 -0.98 7.78 21.54
C ARG A 225 -0.89 6.40 22.17
N ARG A 226 0.33 6.00 22.55
CA ARG A 226 0.58 4.85 23.43
C ARG A 226 0.15 5.25 24.84
N ASP A 227 -0.92 4.68 25.35
CA ASP A 227 -1.16 4.69 26.80
C ASP A 227 -0.18 3.70 27.45
N ARG A 228 0.89 4.28 28.00
CA ARG A 228 1.81 3.62 28.91
C ARG A 228 1.11 3.54 30.27
N ARG A 229 0.57 2.37 30.63
CA ARG A 229 0.15 2.12 32.02
C ARG A 229 1.41 1.95 32.86
N GLU A 230 1.63 2.89 33.76
CA GLU A 230 2.52 2.76 34.92
C GLU A 230 1.89 1.77 35.90
N SER A 231 2.61 0.68 36.19
CA SER A 231 2.36 -0.16 37.36
C SER A 231 3.19 0.42 38.51
N GLY A 232 2.51 1.05 39.47
CA GLY A 232 3.07 1.51 40.73
C GLY A 232 2.96 0.41 41.81
N ASP A 233 4.05 0.27 42.56
CA ASP A 233 4.27 -0.63 43.68
C ASP A 233 3.28 -0.46 44.84
N GLY A 234 3.01 -1.55 45.55
CA GLY A 234 2.12 -1.60 46.71
C GLY A 234 2.31 -2.86 47.56
N ASP A 235 3.45 -2.89 48.24
CA ASP A 235 3.81 -3.48 49.54
C ASP A 235 3.08 -4.71 50.16
N SER A 236 3.95 -5.62 50.59
CA SER A 236 3.91 -6.67 51.63
C SER A 236 2.61 -7.18 52.28
N ARG A 237 2.52 -8.53 52.38
CA ARG A 237 2.39 -9.24 53.68
C ARG A 237 2.72 -10.74 53.59
N SER A 238 3.41 -11.15 54.65
CA SER A 238 3.91 -12.45 55.09
C SER A 238 2.95 -13.65 55.03
N GLY A 239 3.50 -14.86 54.86
CA GLY A 239 2.87 -16.07 55.42
C GLY A 239 3.26 -17.43 54.83
N THR A 240 4.32 -18.04 55.38
CA THR A 240 4.48 -19.49 55.67
C THR A 240 4.45 -20.55 54.56
N ARG A 241 5.62 -21.17 54.33
CA ARG A 241 5.83 -22.55 53.81
C ARG A 241 5.54 -23.59 54.91
N PRO A 242 5.12 -24.82 54.58
CA PRO A 242 6.09 -25.94 54.46
C PRO A 242 5.73 -27.00 53.39
N SER A 243 6.70 -27.42 52.57
CA SER A 243 7.42 -28.71 52.56
C SER A 243 6.70 -29.87 51.84
N TYR A 244 7.30 -30.30 50.73
CA TYR A 244 7.00 -31.55 50.02
C TYR A 244 7.47 -32.77 50.82
N GLY A 245 6.66 -33.83 50.79
CA GLY A 245 7.04 -35.18 51.19
C GLY A 245 6.25 -36.20 50.36
N SER A 246 6.93 -36.85 49.43
CA SER A 246 6.50 -37.99 48.62
C SER A 246 6.54 -39.30 49.41
N SER A 247 5.62 -40.24 49.12
CA SER A 247 5.91 -41.63 48.71
C SER A 247 4.82 -42.64 49.15
N THR A 248 4.32 -43.38 48.15
CA THR A 248 3.95 -44.82 48.13
C THR A 248 3.05 -45.42 49.20
N GLY A 249 1.92 -45.96 48.71
CA GLY A 249 1.10 -47.03 49.29
C GLY A 249 0.08 -47.46 48.25
#